data_AF-A0A7G3G9N0-F1
#
_entry.id   AF-A0A7G3G9N0-F1
#
_cell.length_a   1.000
_cell.length_b   1.000
_cell.length_c   1.000
_cell.angle_alpha   90.00
_cell.angle_beta   90.00
_cell.angle_gamma   90.00
#
_symmetry.space_group_name_H-M   'P 1'
#
loop_
_entity.id
_entity.type
_entity.pdbx_description
1 polymer ?
#
loop_
_entity_poly.entity_id
_entity_poly.type
_entity_poly.pdbx_seq_one_letter_code
_entity_poly.pdbx_strand_id
1 'polypeptide(L)'
;MPSGQHGFDRECARLSIEHRLIPPRSPQTNGMVERFNGRISEIVQQTHFASEQELRLTLEKYLKLYNHHIPQKALGHITLITALKN
;
A
#
# COMPACT_ATOMS: atom_id res chain seq x y z
N MET A 1 15.66 12.16 8.77
CA MET A 1 14.79 11.97 9.96
C MET A 1 13.58 12.88 9.81
N PRO A 2 12.41 12.48 10.34
CA PRO A 2 11.24 13.36 10.41
C PRO A 2 11.59 14.67 11.12
N SER A 3 10.95 15.78 10.73
CA SER A 3 11.26 17.09 11.30
C SER A 3 10.61 17.31 12.67
N GLY A 4 9.60 16.51 13.02
CA GLY A 4 8.80 16.66 14.23
C GLY A 4 7.76 17.78 14.15
N GLN A 5 7.82 18.60 13.09
CA GLN A 5 6.94 19.75 12.89
C GLN A 5 5.75 19.41 11.98
N HIS A 6 5.92 18.43 11.09
CA HIS A 6 4.87 18.03 10.18
C HIS A 6 3.70 17.40 10.95
N GLY A 7 2.46 17.65 10.51
CA GLY A 7 1.27 17.13 11.18
C GLY A 7 1.29 15.60 11.34
N PHE A 8 1.80 14.90 10.34
CA PHE A 8 2.01 13.44 10.39
C PHE A 8 3.04 13.02 11.45
N ASP A 9 4.15 13.75 11.60
CA ASP A 9 5.18 13.43 12.60
C ASP A 9 4.61 13.52 14.01
N ARG A 10 3.81 14.55 14.27
CA ARG A 10 3.14 14.78 15.56
C ARG A 10 2.14 13.68 15.87
N GLU A 11 1.40 13.22 14.86
CA GLU A 11 0.41 12.17 15.03
C GLU A 11 1.05 10.79 15.24
N CYS A 12 2.12 10.49 14.50
CA CYS A 12 2.95 9.30 14.76
C CYS A 12 3.49 9.30 16.19
N ALA A 13 4.02 10.44 16.67
CA ALA A 13 4.48 10.55 18.06
C ALA A 13 3.35 10.33 19.07
N ARG A 14 2.17 10.92 18.84
CA ARG A 14 0.98 10.73 19.69
C ARG A 14 0.55 9.27 19.78
N LEU A 15 0.67 8.53 18.69
CA LEU A 15 0.30 7.11 18.59
C LEU A 15 1.46 6.17 18.93
N SER A 16 2.62 6.69 19.35
CA SER A 16 3.84 5.90 19.59
C SER A 16 4.27 5.06 18.38
N ILE A 17 4.09 5.58 17.17
CA ILE A 17 4.52 4.98 15.90
C ILE A 17 5.87 5.58 15.51
N GLU A 18 6.86 4.71 15.28
CA GLU A 18 8.16 5.12 14.76
C GLU A 18 8.02 5.62 13.31
N HIS A 19 8.20 6.92 13.09
CA HIS A 19 8.19 7.49 11.76
C HIS A 19 9.59 7.39 11.12
N ARG A 20 9.72 6.51 10.12
CA ARG A 20 10.95 6.33 9.32
C ARG A 20 10.79 6.91 7.93
N LEU A 21 11.75 7.75 7.52
CA LEU A 21 11.87 8.26 6.17
C LEU A 21 12.85 7.42 5.35
N ILE A 22 12.54 7.25 4.07
CA ILE A 22 13.43 6.61 3.11
C ILE A 22 14.71 7.45 2.93
N PRO A 23 15.91 6.84 2.96
CA PRO A 23 17.14 7.56 2.67
C PRO A 23 17.14 8.16 1.26
N PRO A 24 17.71 9.36 1.05
CA PRO A 24 17.89 9.91 -0.28
C PRO A 24 18.57 8.91 -1.23
N ARG A 25 18.15 8.90 -2.50
CA ARG A 25 18.71 8.02 -3.56
C ARG A 25 18.54 6.52 -3.32
N SER A 26 17.54 6.10 -2.54
CA SER A 26 17.24 4.68 -2.27
C SER A 26 15.84 4.25 -2.74
N PRO A 27 15.48 4.43 -4.03
CA PRO A 27 14.11 4.20 -4.52
C PRO A 27 13.63 2.75 -4.35
N GLN A 28 14.54 1.78 -4.30
CA GLN A 28 14.20 0.36 -4.15
C GLN A 28 13.46 0.07 -2.84
N THR A 29 13.69 0.87 -1.80
CA THR A 29 12.99 0.76 -0.51
C THR A 29 11.49 1.08 -0.62
N ASN A 30 11.10 1.87 -1.63
CA ASN A 30 9.70 2.19 -1.91
C ASN A 30 9.06 1.26 -2.96
N GLY A 31 9.85 0.40 -3.61
CA GLY A 31 9.41 -0.33 -4.81
C GLY A 31 8.22 -1.28 -4.59
N MET A 32 8.02 -1.78 -3.37
CA MET A 32 6.84 -2.60 -3.05
C MET A 32 5.54 -1.79 -3.13
N VAL A 33 5.50 -0.64 -2.47
CA VAL A 33 4.30 0.22 -2.44
C VAL A 33 4.09 0.91 -3.77
N GLU A 34 5.16 1.28 -4.48
CA GLU A 34 5.06 1.86 -5.83
C GLU A 34 4.45 0.86 -6.81
N ARG A 35 4.86 -0.41 -6.80
CA ARG A 35 4.25 -1.44 -7.65
C ARG A 35 2.77 -1.66 -7.30
N PHE A 36 2.43 -1.69 -6.02
CA PHE A 36 1.04 -1.81 -5.58
C PHE A 36 0.19 -0.64 -6.10
N ASN A 37 0.66 0.60 -5.90
CA ASN A 37 -0.03 1.80 -6.37
C ASN A 37 -0.10 1.87 -7.90
N GLY A 38 0.97 1.45 -8.59
CA GLY A 38 0.99 1.35 -10.06
C GLY A 38 -0.12 0.45 -10.59
N ARG A 39 -0.34 -0.72 -9.97
CA ARG A 39 -1.42 -1.63 -10.35
C ARG A 39 -2.81 -1.04 -10.11
N ILE A 40 -3.00 -0.31 -9.01
CA ILE A 40 -4.26 0.43 -8.77
C ILE A 40 -4.46 1.49 -9.85
N SER A 41 -3.40 2.23 -10.19
CA SER A 41 -3.46 3.27 -11.21
C SER A 41 -3.84 2.69 -12.57
N GLU A 42 -3.28 1.54 -12.96
CA GLU A 42 -3.68 0.81 -14.18
C GLU A 42 -5.18 0.48 -14.19
N ILE A 43 -5.72 -0.07 -13.09
CA ILE A 43 -7.15 -0.42 -12.99
C ILE A 43 -8.01 0.83 -13.17
N VAL A 44 -7.65 1.92 -12.50
CA VAL A 44 -8.41 3.17 -12.56
C VAL A 44 -8.34 3.80 -13.95
N GLN A 45 -7.19 3.74 -14.63
CA GLN A 45 -7.01 4.30 -15.97
C GLN A 45 -7.68 3.47 -17.07
N GLN A 46 -7.75 2.14 -16.92
CA GLN A 46 -8.28 1.24 -17.94
C GLN A 46 -9.79 0.98 -17.81
N THR A 47 -10.41 1.42 -16.71
CA THR A 47 -11.82 1.14 -16.42
C THR A 47 -12.61 2.44 -16.41
N HIS A 48 -13.67 2.51 -17.21
CA HIS A 48 -14.65 3.59 -17.09
C HIS A 48 -15.67 3.22 -15.99
N PHE A 49 -15.79 4.08 -14.98
CA PHE A 49 -16.74 3.88 -13.89
C PHE A 49 -17.98 4.75 -14.11
N ALA A 50 -19.16 4.16 -13.98
CA ALA A 50 -20.43 4.87 -14.06
C ALA A 50 -20.73 5.66 -12.78
N SER A 51 -20.06 5.35 -11.66
CA SER A 51 -20.24 6.03 -10.38
C SER A 51 -19.04 5.90 -9.45
N GLU A 52 -18.97 6.77 -8.45
CA GLU A 52 -18.02 6.65 -7.33
C GLU A 52 -18.18 5.30 -6.61
N GLN A 53 -19.43 4.86 -6.43
CA GLN A 53 -19.73 3.58 -5.78
C GLN A 53 -19.09 2.39 -6.50
N GLU A 54 -19.11 2.42 -7.84
CA GLU A 54 -18.50 1.37 -8.66
C GLU A 54 -16.98 1.39 -8.55
N LEU A 55 -16.36 2.58 -8.57
CA LEU A 55 -14.93 2.74 -8.33
C LEU A 55 -14.55 2.18 -6.96
N ARG A 56 -15.26 2.57 -5.90
CA ARG A 56 -15.02 2.09 -4.53
C ARG A 56 -15.11 0.57 -4.44
N LEU A 57 -16.18 -0.02 -4.96
CA LEU A 57 -16.37 -1.48 -4.96
C LEU A 57 -15.26 -2.20 -5.74
N THR A 58 -14.77 -1.62 -6.83
CA THR A 58 -13.68 -2.17 -7.62
C THR A 58 -12.36 -2.16 -6.85
N LEU A 59 -12.04 -1.04 -6.19
CA LEU A 59 -10.86 -0.92 -5.34
C LEU A 59 -10.90 -1.87 -4.14
N GLU A 60 -12.05 -2.00 -3.48
CA GLU A 60 -12.26 -2.95 -2.38
C GLU A 60 -12.07 -4.41 -2.82
N LYS A 61 -12.62 -4.78 -3.99
CA LYS A 61 -12.41 -6.10 -4.59
C LYS A 61 -10.94 -6.35 -4.88
N TYR A 62 -10.23 -5.37 -5.44
CA TYR A 62 -8.80 -5.49 -5.71
C TYR A 62 -7.99 -5.67 -4.43
N LEU A 63 -8.27 -4.88 -3.39
CA LEU A 63 -7.61 -5.02 -2.08
C LEU A 63 -7.81 -6.43 -1.49
N LYS A 64 -9.04 -6.95 -1.55
CA LYS A 64 -9.34 -8.31 -1.09
C LYS A 64 -8.62 -9.37 -1.92
N LEU A 65 -8.59 -9.22 -3.24
CA LEU A 65 -7.87 -10.13 -4.14
C LEU A 65 -6.37 -10.13 -3.80
N TYR A 66 -5.76 -8.97 -3.70
CA TYR A 66 -4.32 -8.80 -3.42
C TYR A 66 -3.93 -9.43 -2.08
N ASN A 67 -4.68 -9.14 -1.01
CA ASN A 67 -4.33 -9.62 0.33
C ASN A 67 -4.58 -11.11 0.54
N HIS A 68 -5.65 -11.66 -0.05
CA HIS A 68 -6.10 -13.02 0.25
C HIS A 68 -5.76 -14.06 -0.82
N HIS A 69 -5.54 -13.65 -2.07
CA HIS A 69 -5.50 -14.59 -3.19
C HIS A 69 -4.26 -14.45 -4.06
N ILE A 70 -3.56 -13.30 -4.07
CA ILE A 70 -2.33 -13.12 -4.86
C ILE A 70 -1.12 -13.52 -4.01
N PRO A 71 -0.43 -14.63 -4.35
CA PRO A 71 0.77 -15.03 -3.63
C PRO A 71 1.95 -14.14 -4.00
N GLN A 72 2.71 -13.72 -3.01
CA GLN A 72 3.83 -12.81 -3.19
C GLN A 72 5.14 -13.59 -3.31
N LYS A 73 5.88 -13.38 -4.41
CA LYS A 73 7.19 -14.00 -4.63
C LYS A 73 8.16 -13.70 -3.47
N ALA A 74 8.14 -12.46 -2.97
CA ALA A 74 8.99 -12.02 -1.86
C ALA A 74 8.68 -12.73 -0.53
N LEU A 75 7.51 -13.36 -0.41
CA LEU A 75 7.07 -14.11 0.76
C LEU A 75 7.14 -15.63 0.55
N GLY A 76 7.85 -16.10 -0.48
CA GLY A 76 7.91 -17.54 -0.79
C GLY A 76 6.60 -18.08 -1.37
N HIS A 77 5.91 -17.28 -2.20
CA HIS A 77 4.67 -17.67 -2.87
C HIS A 77 3.49 -17.95 -1.93
N ILE A 78 3.42 -17.25 -0.80
CA ILE A 78 2.23 -17.20 0.07
C ILE A 78 1.53 -15.86 -0.05
N THR A 79 0.26 -15.81 0.35
CA THR A 79 -0.53 -14.57 0.36
C THR A 79 -0.19 -13.71 1.57
N LEU A 80 -0.45 -12.40 1.48
CA LEU A 80 -0.13 -11.45 2.55
C LEU A 80 -0.81 -11.79 3.86
N ILE A 81 -2.10 -12.15 3.81
CA ILE A 81 -2.84 -12.49 5.03
C ILE A 81 -2.29 -13.75 5.71
N THR A 82 -1.77 -14.71 4.94
CA THR A 82 -1.13 -15.91 5.49
C THR A 82 0.19 -15.54 6.15
N ALA A 83 0.98 -14.66 5.53
CA ALA A 83 2.23 -14.18 6.10
C ALA A 83 2.04 -13.40 7.41
N LEU A 84 0.92 -12.68 7.58
CA LEU A 84 0.62 -11.90 8.79
C LEU A 84 0.07 -12.74 9.95
N LYS A 85 -0.45 -13.93 9.67
CA LYS A 85 -1.07 -14.82 10.67
C LYS A 85 -0.07 -15.79 11.32
N ASN A 86 1.16 -15.84 10.79
CA ASN A 86 2.27 -16.63 11.30
C ASN A 86 3.27 -15.72 12.02
#